data_AF-A0A1A2N184-F1
#
_entry.id   AF-A0A1A2N184-F1
#
_cell.length_a   1.000
_cell.length_b   1.000
_cell.length_c   1.000
_cell.angle_alpha   90.00
_cell.angle_beta   90.00
_cell.angle_gamma   90.00
#
_symmetry.space_group_name_H-M   'P 1'
#
loop_
_entity.id
_entity.type
_entity.pdbx_description
1 polymer ?
#
loop_
_entity_poly.entity_id
_entity_poly.type
_entity_poly.pdbx_seq_one_letter_code
_entity_poly.pdbx_strand_id
1 'polypeptide(L)'
;MLLAIVAAEVVPPIGLPPAHAAPAPEVEFVYDVAVRRHYTFPGNDAVGYGWGICDKVTAGRSYGDVMGDVKNEVVPNDETSANYLVSYAVNLLCPAQIWQLRNSARHYQSPS
;
A
#
# COMPACT_ATOMS: atom_id res chain seq x y z
N MET A 1 -1.23 -60.89 -37.00
CA MET A 1 -1.73 -59.98 -35.94
C MET A 1 -0.58 -59.02 -35.60
N LEU A 2 -0.58 -57.82 -36.20
CA LEU A 2 0.46 -56.82 -35.95
C LEU A 2 0.20 -56.12 -34.62
N LEU A 3 1.22 -56.05 -33.75
CA LEU A 3 1.23 -55.21 -32.55
C LEU A 3 1.90 -53.88 -32.89
N ALA A 4 1.13 -52.79 -32.86
CA ALA A 4 1.66 -51.44 -32.99
C ALA A 4 2.17 -50.97 -31.61
N ILE A 5 3.45 -50.59 -31.54
CA ILE A 5 4.05 -50.00 -30.35
C ILE A 5 3.88 -48.48 -30.45
N VAL A 6 3.11 -47.89 -29.54
CA VAL A 6 2.95 -46.43 -29.46
C VAL A 6 4.05 -45.91 -28.55
N ALA A 7 5.01 -45.16 -29.12
CA ALA A 7 6.01 -44.44 -28.33
C ALA A 7 5.39 -43.14 -27.81
N ALA A 8 5.28 -43.00 -26.49
CA ALA A 8 4.90 -41.74 -25.86
C ALA A 8 6.16 -40.90 -25.63
N GLU A 9 6.30 -39.80 -26.36
CA GLU A 9 7.39 -38.85 -26.14
C GLU A 9 7.06 -37.95 -24.95
N VAL A 10 7.84 -38.07 -23.88
CA VAL A 10 7.77 -37.20 -22.70
C VAL A 10 8.62 -35.96 -22.98
N VAL A 11 7.95 -34.86 -23.33
CA VAL A 11 8.60 -33.55 -23.46
C VAL A 11 8.89 -33.01 -22.05
N PRO A 12 10.16 -32.80 -21.66
CA PRO A 12 10.47 -32.18 -20.38
C PRO A 12 9.96 -30.74 -20.36
N PRO A 13 9.36 -30.26 -19.25
CA PRO A 13 8.90 -28.88 -19.18
C PRO A 13 10.10 -27.95 -19.33
N ILE A 14 10.05 -27.09 -20.36
CA ILE A 14 10.98 -25.98 -20.51
C ILE A 14 10.70 -25.02 -19.36
N GLY A 15 11.59 -24.97 -18.38
CA GLY A 15 11.47 -24.04 -17.26
C GLY A 15 11.55 -22.60 -17.77
N LEU A 16 10.43 -21.88 -17.70
CA LEU A 16 10.42 -20.45 -17.94
C LEU A 16 11.13 -19.73 -16.78
N PRO A 17 11.92 -18.68 -17.05
CA PRO A 17 12.50 -17.87 -15.98
C PRO A 17 11.37 -17.27 -15.13
N PRO A 18 11.57 -17.15 -13.80
CA PRO A 18 10.56 -16.57 -12.92
C PRO A 18 10.34 -15.10 -13.28
N ALA A 19 9.12 -14.77 -13.69
CA ALA A 19 8.71 -13.39 -13.89
C ALA A 19 8.73 -12.66 -12.54
N HIS A 20 9.56 -11.63 -12.44
CA HIS A 20 9.56 -10.71 -11.30
C HIS A 20 8.76 -9.48 -11.71
N ALA A 21 7.63 -9.25 -11.07
CA ALA A 21 6.92 -7.99 -11.21
C ALA A 21 7.80 -6.88 -10.63
N ALA A 22 7.98 -5.79 -11.39
CA ALA A 22 8.59 -4.59 -10.84
C ALA A 22 7.61 -3.99 -9.81
N PRO A 23 8.02 -3.80 -8.54
CA PRO A 23 7.21 -3.06 -7.58
C PRO A 23 6.99 -1.63 -8.09
N ALA A 24 5.75 -1.15 -8.05
CA ALA A 24 5.40 0.23 -8.37
C ALA A 24 4.51 0.80 -7.25
N PRO A 25 5.02 0.92 -6.02
CA PRO A 25 4.21 1.24 -4.85
C PRO A 25 3.55 2.62 -4.97
N GLU A 26 4.18 3.60 -5.63
CA GLU A 26 3.58 4.92 -5.87
C GLU A 26 2.40 4.84 -6.84
N VAL A 27 2.49 4.00 -7.87
CA VAL A 27 1.41 3.82 -8.86
C VAL A 27 0.22 3.14 -8.19
N GLU A 28 0.47 2.09 -7.41
CA GLU A 28 -0.56 1.41 -6.63
C GLU A 28 -1.21 2.36 -5.62
N PHE A 29 -0.41 3.14 -4.90
CA PHE A 29 -0.90 4.12 -3.94
C PHE A 29 -1.80 5.17 -4.60
N VAL A 30 -1.34 5.82 -5.68
CA VAL A 30 -2.12 6.82 -6.43
C VAL A 30 -3.41 6.22 -6.97
N TYR A 31 -3.34 5.00 -7.51
CA TYR A 31 -4.52 4.31 -8.00
C TYR A 31 -5.56 4.11 -6.90
N ASP A 32 -5.16 3.63 -5.72
CA ASP A 32 -6.12 3.39 -4.64
C ASP A 32 -6.69 4.69 -4.05
N VAL A 33 -5.86 5.71 -3.82
CA VAL A 33 -6.30 6.91 -3.11
C VAL A 33 -6.94 7.95 -4.04
N ALA A 34 -6.38 8.17 -5.23
CA ALA A 34 -6.85 9.20 -6.15
C ALA A 34 -7.85 8.65 -7.17
N VAL A 35 -7.61 7.47 -7.73
CA VAL A 35 -8.47 6.93 -8.80
C VAL A 35 -9.67 6.17 -8.24
N ARG A 36 -9.47 5.27 -7.27
CA ARG A 36 -10.58 4.48 -6.71
C ARG A 36 -11.36 5.25 -5.66
N ARG A 37 -10.66 5.93 -4.75
CA ARG A 37 -11.27 6.62 -3.61
C ARG A 37 -11.49 8.12 -3.81
N HIS A 38 -10.94 8.71 -4.88
CA HIS A 38 -11.16 10.12 -5.24
C HIS A 38 -10.76 11.11 -4.14
N TYR A 39 -9.67 10.84 -3.42
CA TYR A 39 -9.15 11.74 -2.40
C TYR A 39 -8.54 13.00 -3.03
N THR A 40 -8.81 14.14 -2.42
CA THR A 40 -8.24 15.43 -2.78
C THR A 40 -7.14 15.78 -1.80
N PHE A 41 -5.93 15.97 -2.33
CA PHE A 41 -4.72 16.26 -1.57
C PHE A 41 -4.34 17.74 -1.68
N PRO A 42 -3.66 18.30 -0.66
CA PRO A 42 -3.00 19.59 -0.79
C PRO A 42 -2.09 19.61 -2.03
N GLY A 43 -2.20 20.65 -2.85
CA GLY A 43 -1.39 20.80 -4.06
C GLY A 43 -1.65 19.75 -5.16
N ASN A 44 -2.69 18.91 -5.02
CA ASN A 44 -2.98 17.79 -5.93
C ASN A 44 -1.80 16.79 -6.06
N ASP A 45 -1.03 16.62 -4.98
CA ASP A 45 0.13 15.74 -4.94
C ASP A 45 -0.08 14.59 -3.95
N ALA A 46 -0.68 13.50 -4.44
CA ALA A 46 -0.92 12.31 -3.62
C ALA A 46 0.39 11.65 -3.18
N VAL A 47 1.38 11.51 -4.09
CA VAL A 47 2.63 10.79 -3.80
C VAL A 47 3.46 11.54 -2.77
N GLY A 48 3.66 12.85 -2.97
CA GLY A 48 4.36 13.68 -1.99
C GLY A 48 3.65 13.69 -0.64
N TYR A 49 2.31 13.73 -0.62
CA TYR A 49 1.55 13.62 0.62
C TYR A 49 1.76 12.28 1.34
N GLY A 50 1.75 11.17 0.59
CA GLY A 50 2.01 9.82 1.11
C GLY A 50 3.40 9.70 1.73
N TRP A 51 4.44 10.23 1.08
CA TRP A 51 5.78 10.28 1.66
C TRP A 51 5.86 11.20 2.89
N GLY A 52 5.12 12.32 2.90
CA GLY A 52 5.00 13.17 4.08
C GLY A 52 4.41 12.44 5.30
N ILE A 53 3.46 11.52 5.09
CA ILE A 53 2.98 10.62 6.16
C ILE A 53 4.12 9.72 6.66
N CYS A 54 4.87 9.11 5.74
CA CYS A 54 6.02 8.25 6.07
C CYS A 54 7.10 9.00 6.88
N ASP A 55 7.37 10.26 6.54
CA ASP A 55 8.31 11.10 7.28
C ASP A 55 7.81 11.37 8.71
N LYS A 56 6.52 11.70 8.88
CA LYS A 56 5.92 11.90 10.21
C LYS A 56 6.04 10.63 11.07
N VAL A 57 5.76 9.46 10.51
CA VAL A 57 5.88 8.17 11.22
C VAL A 57 7.34 7.87 11.56
N THR A 58 8.26 8.10 10.63
CA THR A 58 9.72 7.92 10.85
C THR A 58 10.25 8.85 11.94
N ALA A 59 9.73 10.07 12.02
CA ALA A 59 10.04 11.03 13.08
C ALA A 59 9.42 10.68 14.45
N GLY A 60 8.67 9.57 14.55
CA GLY A 60 8.09 9.11 15.79
C GLY A 60 6.82 9.85 16.22
N ARG A 61 6.15 10.58 15.31
CA ARG A 61 4.87 11.22 15.59
C ARG A 61 3.83 10.18 16.03
N SER A 62 2.95 10.56 16.96
CA SER A 62 1.90 9.64 17.41
C SER A 62 0.89 9.36 16.29
N TYR A 63 0.25 8.19 16.33
CA TYR A 63 -0.79 7.85 15.35
C TYR A 63 -1.92 8.90 15.34
N GLY A 64 -2.30 9.39 16.53
CA GLY A 64 -3.31 10.43 16.68
C GLY A 64 -2.93 11.76 16.02
N ASP A 65 -1.66 12.19 16.12
CA ASP A 65 -1.20 13.41 15.47
C ASP A 65 -1.20 13.28 13.94
N VAL A 66 -0.77 12.13 13.42
CA VAL A 66 -0.78 11.87 11.97
C VAL A 66 -2.22 11.83 11.46
N MET A 67 -3.11 11.13 12.15
CA MET A 67 -4.54 11.10 11.83
C MET A 67 -5.19 12.49 11.88
N GLY A 68 -4.83 13.29 12.89
CA GLY A 68 -5.30 14.67 13.04
C GLY A 68 -4.93 15.54 11.84
N ASP A 69 -3.65 15.52 11.45
CA ASP A 69 -3.18 16.24 10.26
C ASP A 69 -3.94 15.81 9.01
N VAL A 70 -4.07 14.50 8.77
CA VAL A 70 -4.76 13.98 7.58
C VAL A 70 -6.21 14.46 7.51
N LYS A 71 -6.93 14.43 8.64
CA LYS A 71 -8.32 14.93 8.71
C LYS A 71 -8.44 16.45 8.52
N ASN A 72 -7.35 17.20 8.67
CA ASN A 72 -7.35 18.64 8.42
C ASN A 72 -6.98 18.98 6.96
N GLU A 73 -6.29 18.07 6.27
CA GLU A 73 -5.60 18.37 5.02
C GLU A 73 -6.21 17.68 3.78
N VAL A 74 -6.84 16.52 3.94
CA VAL A 74 -7.33 15.68 2.82
C VAL A 74 -8.85 15.57 2.84
N VAL A 75 -9.50 15.58 1.67
CA VAL A 75 -10.95 15.36 1.54
C VAL A 75 -11.21 14.06 0.76
N PRO A 76 -12.14 13.19 1.20
CA PRO A 76 -12.90 13.22 2.45
C PRO A 76 -12.02 13.06 3.70
N ASN A 77 -12.43 13.71 4.79
CA ASN A 77 -11.65 13.83 6.02
C ASN A 77 -12.26 13.09 7.22
N ASP A 78 -13.14 12.14 6.98
CA ASP A 78 -13.68 11.30 8.05
C ASP A 78 -12.59 10.34 8.60
N GLU A 79 -12.85 9.81 9.79
CA GLU A 79 -11.94 8.92 10.51
C GLU A 79 -11.56 7.66 9.69
N THR A 80 -12.51 7.11 8.92
CA THR A 80 -12.26 5.92 8.11
C THR A 80 -11.36 6.27 6.92
N SER A 81 -11.57 7.43 6.31
CA SER A 81 -10.75 7.90 5.20
C SER A 81 -9.32 8.20 5.64
N ALA A 82 -9.14 8.88 6.78
CA ALA A 82 -7.81 9.12 7.33
C ALA A 82 -7.08 7.82 7.69
N ASN A 83 -7.77 6.88 8.35
CA ASN A 83 -7.20 5.60 8.74
C ASN A 83 -6.77 4.78 7.51
N TYR A 84 -7.62 4.76 6.48
CA TYR A 84 -7.31 4.11 5.21
C TYR A 84 -6.06 4.70 4.57
N LEU A 85 -5.98 6.04 4.46
CA LEU A 85 -4.85 6.72 3.84
C LEU A 85 -3.53 6.47 4.58
N VAL A 86 -3.52 6.65 5.91
CA VAL A 86 -2.33 6.44 6.73
C VAL A 86 -1.84 4.99 6.63
N SER A 87 -2.76 4.03 6.71
CA SER A 87 -2.43 2.61 6.60
C SER A 87 -1.86 2.25 5.23
N TYR A 88 -2.45 2.76 4.14
CA TYR A 88 -1.99 2.47 2.78
C TYR A 88 -0.65 3.15 2.46
N ALA A 89 -0.46 4.40 2.88
CA ALA A 89 0.80 5.12 2.70
C ALA A 89 1.96 4.33 3.33
N VAL A 90 1.78 3.89 4.59
CA VAL A 90 2.83 3.13 5.28
C VAL A 90 3.00 1.72 4.71
N ASN A 91 1.92 1.04 4.34
CA ASN A 91 2.00 -0.32 3.80
C ASN A 91 2.72 -0.38 2.45
N LEU A 92 2.48 0.59 1.57
CA LEU A 92 3.03 0.58 0.21
C LEU A 92 4.35 1.34 0.11
N LEU A 93 4.43 2.54 0.68
CA LEU A 93 5.56 3.44 0.45
C LEU A 93 6.70 3.21 1.45
N CYS A 94 6.38 3.00 2.74
CA CYS A 94 7.38 2.83 3.80
C CYS A 94 7.13 1.60 4.69
N PRO A 95 7.21 0.37 4.15
CA PRO A 95 6.87 -0.84 4.88
C PRO A 95 7.79 -1.13 6.08
N ALA A 96 9.02 -0.59 6.10
CA ALA A 96 9.91 -0.71 7.25
C ALA A 96 9.37 0.01 8.52
N GLN A 97 8.40 0.92 8.35
CA GLN A 97 7.83 1.76 9.39
C GLN A 97 6.51 1.19 9.94
N ILE A 98 6.02 0.05 9.42
CA ILE A 98 4.79 -0.61 9.88
C ILE A 98 4.82 -0.87 11.39
N TRP A 99 5.96 -1.32 11.92
CA TRP A 99 6.10 -1.56 13.36
C TRP A 99 5.96 -0.25 14.16
N GLN A 100 6.58 0.83 13.69
CA GLN A 100 6.52 2.13 14.35
C GLN A 100 5.09 2.69 14.35
N LEU A 101 4.38 2.60 13.21
CA LEU A 101 2.97 2.99 13.11
C LEU A 101 2.09 2.19 14.09
N ARG A 102 2.24 0.86 14.11
CA ARG A 102 1.46 0.00 15.02
C ARG A 102 1.77 0.30 16.49
N ASN A 103 3.03 0.58 16.81
CA ASN A 103 3.43 0.92 18.16
C ASN A 103 2.83 2.27 18.62
N SER A 104 2.80 3.27 17.72
CA SER A 104 2.23 4.58 18.03
C SER A 104 0.69 4.58 18.11
N ALA A 105 0.03 3.55 17.59
CA ALA A 105 -1.42 3.39 17.62
C ALA A 105 -1.97 2.64 18.85
N ARG A 106 -1.13 2.05 19.72
CA ARG A 106 -1.56 1.13 20.81
C ARG A 106 -2.64 1.67 21.76
N HIS A 107 -2.68 2.98 21.95
CA HIS A 107 -3.65 3.66 22.83
C HIS A 107 -4.59 4.60 22.07
N TYR A 108 -4.57 4.52 20.74
CA TYR A 108 -5.43 5.32 19.91
C TYR A 108 -6.87 4.86 20.07
N GLN A 109 -7.76 5.80 20.40
CA GLN A 109 -9.20 5.58 20.44
C GLN A 109 -9.80 6.42 19.32
N SER A 110 -10.39 5.75 18.33
CA SER A 110 -11.11 6.43 17.26
C SER A 110 -12.28 7.20 17.88
N PRO A 111 -12.47 8.48 17.54
CA PRO A 111 -13.67 9.22 17.95
C PRO A 111 -14.92 8.50 17.44
N SER A 112 -15.96 8.44 18.28
CA SER A 112 -17.28 7.92 17.94
C SER A 112 -18.06 8.85 17.04
#